data_AF-A0A2D4T954-F1
#
_entry.id   AF-A0A2D4T954-F1
#
_cell.length_a   1.000
_cell.length_b   1.000
_cell.length_c   1.000
_cell.angle_alpha   90.00
_cell.angle_beta   90.00
_cell.angle_gamma   90.00
#
_symmetry.space_group_name_H-M   'P 1'
#
loop_
_entity.id
_entity.type
_entity.pdbx_description
1 polymer ?
#
loop_
_entity_poly.entity_id
_entity_poly.type
_entity_poly.pdbx_seq_one_letter_code
_entity_poly.pdbx_strand_id
1 'polypeptide(L)'
;MKRLILACALCFVPFAMADSHGDLGLEKRQPDAPMNVTSVTLGEDVTSISAEGDMEGYGKVYVTYHLSYDADRSGGTVDGQGRGFTSEGFASGRFQGFWELVEGVVVMRNVVNITNGQMNLDVIKFNPLTRDLMVQAYILK
;
A
#
# COMPACT_ATOMS: atom_id res chain seq x y z
N MET A 1 10.43 -37.38 67.98
CA MET A 1 10.18 -37.88 66.61
C MET A 1 9.99 -36.69 65.70
N LYS A 2 10.73 -36.66 64.58
CA LYS A 2 10.97 -35.49 63.74
C LYS A 2 9.90 -35.36 62.64
N ARG A 3 9.61 -34.08 62.34
CA ARG A 3 8.68 -33.49 61.39
C ARG A 3 8.76 -34.05 59.97
N LEU A 4 7.64 -34.07 59.26
CA LEU A 4 7.61 -33.74 57.82
C LEU A 4 6.26 -33.10 57.48
N ILE A 5 6.26 -31.79 57.22
CA ILE A 5 5.12 -31.05 56.63
C ILE A 5 5.44 -30.96 55.15
N LEU A 6 4.60 -31.57 54.31
CA LEU A 6 4.72 -31.52 52.86
C LEU A 6 4.01 -30.25 52.37
N ALA A 7 4.77 -29.22 52.00
CA ALA A 7 4.25 -28.01 51.40
C ALA A 7 4.08 -28.22 49.88
N CYS A 8 2.84 -28.36 49.40
CA CYS A 8 2.52 -28.25 47.98
C CYS A 8 2.57 -26.77 47.58
N ALA A 9 3.67 -26.35 46.93
CA ALA A 9 3.73 -25.08 46.24
C ALA A 9 2.92 -25.18 44.95
N LEU A 10 1.69 -24.62 44.95
CA LEU A 10 0.93 -24.35 43.74
C LEU A 10 1.66 -23.24 42.96
N CYS A 11 2.40 -23.62 41.92
CA CYS A 11 2.91 -22.68 40.93
C CYS A 11 1.72 -22.06 40.19
N PHE A 12 1.29 -20.87 40.61
CA PHE A 12 0.46 -20.01 39.78
C PHE A 12 1.34 -19.50 38.63
N VAL A 13 1.28 -20.18 37.49
CA VAL A 13 1.80 -19.64 36.24
C VAL A 13 0.80 -18.55 35.83
N PRO A 14 1.18 -17.25 35.75
CA PRO A 14 0.32 -16.32 35.07
C PRO A 14 0.20 -16.81 33.64
N PHE A 15 -1.04 -17.10 33.20
CA PHE A 15 -1.33 -17.23 31.78
C PHE A 15 -0.83 -15.94 31.14
N ALA A 16 0.30 -16.01 30.43
CA ALA A 16 0.65 -14.97 29.48
C ALA A 16 -0.49 -14.98 28.46
N MET A 17 -1.38 -14.00 28.55
CA MET A 17 -2.29 -13.69 27.45
C MET A 17 -1.36 -13.43 26.26
N ALA A 18 -1.34 -14.34 25.30
CA ALA A 18 -0.73 -14.07 24.02
C ALA A 18 -1.40 -12.80 23.51
N ASP A 19 -0.62 -11.75 23.35
CA ASP A 19 -1.07 -10.45 22.88
C ASP A 19 -1.89 -10.70 21.61
N SER A 20 -3.15 -10.26 21.62
CA SER A 20 -4.02 -10.36 20.45
C SER A 20 -3.26 -9.74 19.29
N HIS A 21 -2.90 -10.54 18.28
CA HIS A 21 -2.35 -10.00 17.04
C HIS A 21 -3.39 -9.04 16.47
N GLY A 22 -3.23 -7.74 16.79
CA GLY A 22 -4.13 -6.71 16.32
C GLY A 22 -4.12 -6.76 14.81
N ASP A 23 -5.30 -6.96 14.21
CA ASP A 23 -5.48 -6.74 12.79
C ASP A 23 -4.95 -5.32 12.45
N LEU A 24 -4.34 -5.15 11.28
CA LEU A 24 -3.77 -3.85 10.88
C LEU A 24 -4.83 -2.74 10.84
N GLY A 25 -6.12 -3.11 10.80
CA GLY A 25 -7.23 -2.16 10.99
C GLY A 25 -7.20 -1.05 9.96
N LEU A 26 -6.96 -1.41 8.69
CA LEU A 26 -6.78 -0.46 7.60
C LEU A 26 -8.10 0.23 7.26
N GLU A 27 -8.16 1.52 7.54
CA GLU A 27 -9.29 2.38 7.17
C GLU A 27 -9.02 3.06 5.84
N LYS A 28 -10.02 3.10 4.95
CA LYS A 28 -9.93 3.88 3.71
C LYS A 28 -9.76 5.36 4.08
N ARG A 29 -8.73 5.99 3.52
CA ARG A 29 -8.47 7.44 3.68
C ARG A 29 -9.50 8.27 2.92
N GLN A 30 -9.99 7.76 1.79
CA GLN A 30 -10.93 8.43 0.88
C GLN A 30 -11.71 7.38 0.04
N PRO A 31 -12.73 7.79 -0.72
CA PRO A 31 -13.32 6.96 -1.78
C PRO A 31 -12.28 6.48 -2.80
N ASP A 32 -12.61 5.39 -3.49
CA ASP A 32 -11.76 4.85 -4.56
C ASP A 32 -11.62 5.89 -5.69
N ALA A 33 -10.39 6.13 -6.12
CA ALA A 33 -10.08 7.16 -7.10
C ALA A 33 -9.79 6.54 -8.48
N PRO A 34 -10.69 6.71 -9.48
CA PRO A 34 -10.39 6.35 -10.85
C PRO A 34 -9.33 7.29 -11.41
N MET A 35 -8.35 6.74 -12.12
CA MET A 35 -7.34 7.51 -12.83
C MET A 35 -7.39 7.21 -14.33
N ASN A 36 -7.20 8.24 -15.15
CA ASN A 36 -7.03 8.11 -16.58
C ASN A 36 -5.57 7.81 -16.91
N VAL A 37 -5.29 6.66 -17.50
CA VAL A 37 -3.94 6.28 -17.93
C VAL A 37 -3.57 7.02 -19.23
N THR A 38 -2.59 7.91 -19.14
CA THR A 38 -2.14 8.76 -20.26
C THR A 38 -1.03 8.12 -21.07
N SER A 39 -0.21 7.26 -20.48
CA SER A 39 0.84 6.52 -21.20
C SER A 39 1.21 5.20 -20.53
N VAL A 40 1.65 4.26 -21.35
CA VAL A 40 2.31 3.01 -20.94
C VAL A 40 3.53 2.85 -21.83
N THR A 41 4.72 2.78 -21.25
CA THR A 41 5.99 2.58 -21.96
C THR A 41 6.62 1.30 -21.47
N LEU A 42 6.75 0.31 -22.36
CA LEU A 42 7.41 -0.97 -22.08
C LEU A 42 8.91 -0.82 -22.32
N GLY A 43 9.72 -1.04 -21.29
CA GLY A 43 11.16 -1.19 -21.39
C GLY A 43 11.60 -2.64 -21.19
N GLU A 44 12.89 -2.89 -21.38
CA GLU A 44 13.48 -4.22 -21.15
C GLU A 44 13.36 -4.63 -19.67
N ASP A 45 13.75 -3.72 -18.77
CA ASP A 45 13.79 -3.95 -17.32
C ASP A 45 12.61 -3.32 -16.56
N VAL A 46 12.02 -2.26 -17.10
CA VAL A 46 11.02 -1.44 -16.41
C VAL A 46 9.88 -1.07 -17.36
N THR A 47 8.65 -1.19 -16.88
CA THR A 47 7.48 -0.52 -17.48
C THR A 47 7.16 0.76 -16.74
N SER A 48 6.91 1.84 -17.48
CA SER A 48 6.42 3.10 -16.90
C SER A 48 4.96 3.35 -17.28
N ILE A 49 4.11 3.60 -16.29
CA ILE A 49 2.70 3.93 -16.46
C ILE A 49 2.46 5.33 -15.91
N SER A 50 1.96 6.24 -16.73
CA SER A 50 1.53 7.57 -16.23
C SER A 50 0.01 7.68 -16.25
N ALA A 51 -0.53 8.31 -15.21
CA ALA A 51 -1.96 8.54 -15.08
C ALA A 51 -2.25 9.90 -14.44
N GLU A 52 -3.47 10.37 -14.64
CA GLU A 52 -3.99 11.58 -14.01
C GLU A 52 -5.45 11.38 -13.57
N GLY A 53 -5.89 12.10 -12.55
CA GLY A 53 -7.25 11.99 -12.04
C GLY A 53 -7.52 12.98 -10.93
N ASP A 54 -8.77 13.06 -10.48
CA ASP A 54 -9.15 13.90 -9.34
C ASP A 54 -9.24 13.04 -8.08
N MET A 55 -8.61 13.49 -6.98
CA MET A 55 -8.59 12.78 -5.70
C MET A 55 -9.03 13.69 -4.56
N GLU A 56 -9.83 13.15 -3.65
CA GLU A 56 -10.30 13.88 -2.47
C GLU A 56 -9.12 14.29 -1.57
N GLY A 57 -9.06 15.58 -1.25
CA GLY A 57 -7.97 16.20 -0.48
C GLY A 57 -6.70 16.52 -1.29
N TYR A 58 -6.59 16.06 -2.54
CA TYR A 58 -5.40 16.28 -3.38
C TYR A 58 -5.69 16.96 -4.73
N GLY A 59 -6.96 17.14 -5.09
CA GLY A 59 -7.37 17.84 -6.31
C GLY A 59 -6.92 17.09 -7.57
N LYS A 60 -6.39 17.83 -8.54
CA LYS A 60 -5.86 17.25 -9.79
C LYS A 60 -4.53 16.57 -9.50
N VAL A 61 -4.49 15.25 -9.64
CA VAL A 61 -3.32 14.41 -9.39
C VAL A 61 -2.70 13.94 -10.70
N TYR A 62 -1.36 13.98 -10.75
CA TYR A 62 -0.53 13.36 -11.78
C TYR A 62 0.40 12.36 -11.12
N VAL A 63 0.53 11.16 -11.70
CA VAL A 63 1.33 10.08 -11.13
C VAL A 63 2.04 9.29 -12.22
N THR A 64 3.27 8.85 -11.92
CA THR A 64 4.01 7.88 -12.74
C THR A 64 4.48 6.72 -11.87
N TYR A 65 4.18 5.51 -12.31
CA TYR A 65 4.59 4.25 -11.71
C TYR A 65 5.72 3.64 -12.56
N HIS A 66 6.82 3.23 -11.93
CA HIS A 66 7.91 2.47 -12.55
C HIS A 66 7.93 1.05 -12.01
N LEU A 67 7.53 0.09 -12.84
CA LEU A 67 7.39 -1.32 -12.52
C LEU A 67 8.63 -2.05 -13.03
N SER A 68 9.53 -2.44 -12.13
CA SER A 68 10.68 -3.28 -12.45
C SER A 68 10.25 -4.75 -12.48
N TYR A 69 10.76 -5.53 -13.43
CA TYR A 69 10.40 -6.94 -13.58
C TYR A 69 11.19 -7.85 -12.63
N ASP A 70 10.51 -8.86 -12.10
CA ASP A 70 11.14 -10.09 -11.61
C ASP A 70 11.55 -11.00 -12.79
N ALA A 71 12.14 -12.16 -12.48
CA ALA A 71 12.63 -13.11 -13.49
C ALA A 71 11.51 -13.64 -14.38
N ASP A 72 10.31 -13.82 -13.84
CA ASP A 72 9.14 -14.36 -14.55
C ASP A 72 8.36 -13.28 -15.30
N ARG A 73 8.72 -12.00 -15.09
CA ARG A 73 8.09 -10.80 -15.67
C ARG A 73 6.59 -10.68 -15.37
N SER A 74 6.10 -11.41 -14.36
CA SER A 74 4.73 -11.35 -13.87
C SER A 74 4.59 -10.53 -12.59
N GLY A 75 5.69 -10.00 -12.06
CA GLY A 75 5.70 -9.13 -10.91
C GLY A 75 7.02 -8.40 -10.76
N GLY A 76 7.24 -7.85 -9.56
CA GLY A 76 8.50 -7.23 -9.17
C GLY A 76 8.27 -6.02 -8.27
N THR A 77 9.23 -5.10 -8.26
CA THR A 77 9.15 -3.88 -7.44
C THR A 77 8.50 -2.75 -8.22
N VAL A 78 7.81 -1.87 -7.52
CA VAL A 78 7.30 -0.62 -8.08
C VAL A 78 7.76 0.55 -7.22
N ASP A 79 8.19 1.64 -7.86
CA ASP A 79 8.38 2.92 -7.21
C ASP A 79 7.91 4.05 -8.11
N GLY A 80 7.73 5.23 -7.53
CA GLY A 80 7.26 6.36 -8.30
C GLY A 80 6.91 7.56 -7.44
N GLN A 81 6.26 8.53 -8.09
CA GLN A 81 5.89 9.80 -7.47
C GLN A 81 4.54 10.27 -7.99
N GLY A 82 3.79 10.91 -7.10
CA GLY A 82 2.55 11.62 -7.41
C GLY A 82 2.64 13.09 -7.01
N ARG A 83 1.90 13.96 -7.71
CA ARG A 83 1.73 15.38 -7.38
C ARG A 83 0.25 15.73 -7.48
N GLY A 84 -0.32 16.22 -6.39
CA GLY A 84 -1.69 16.75 -6.33
C GLY A 84 -1.68 18.27 -6.28
N PHE A 85 -2.61 18.90 -6.99
CA PHE A 85 -2.77 20.35 -7.06
C PHE A 85 -4.21 20.75 -6.72
N THR A 86 -4.36 21.67 -5.78
CA THR A 86 -5.62 22.31 -5.39
C THR A 86 -5.51 23.83 -5.56
N SER A 87 -6.62 24.56 -5.36
CA SER A 87 -6.58 26.03 -5.30
C SER A 87 -5.80 26.57 -4.10
N GLU A 88 -5.58 25.74 -3.08
CA GLU A 88 -4.92 26.11 -1.83
C GLU A 88 -3.44 25.76 -1.80
N GLY A 89 -2.96 24.92 -2.73
CA GLY A 89 -1.55 24.54 -2.81
C GLY A 89 -1.31 23.23 -3.56
N PHE A 90 -0.24 22.55 -3.19
CA PHE A 90 0.14 21.26 -3.79
C PHE A 90 0.66 20.29 -2.73
N ALA A 91 0.55 18.99 -3.02
CA ALA A 91 1.13 17.92 -2.21
C ALA A 91 1.95 16.98 -3.09
N SER A 92 3.02 16.42 -2.53
CA SER A 92 3.89 15.46 -3.22
C SER A 92 3.89 14.14 -2.48
N GLY A 93 3.64 13.05 -3.20
CA GLY A 93 3.80 11.68 -2.72
C GLY A 93 5.01 11.01 -3.38
N ARG A 94 5.80 10.27 -2.61
CA ARG A 94 6.70 9.23 -3.13
C ARG A 94 6.23 7.89 -2.60
N PHE A 95 6.23 6.89 -3.46
CA PHE A 95 5.81 5.56 -3.08
C PHE A 95 6.80 4.49 -3.53
N GLN A 96 6.76 3.38 -2.81
CA GLN A 96 7.50 2.16 -3.12
C GLN A 96 6.69 0.95 -2.68
N GLY A 97 6.81 -0.14 -3.41
CA GLY A 97 6.06 -1.35 -3.15
C GLY A 97 6.39 -2.49 -4.11
N PHE A 98 5.43 -3.39 -4.25
CA PHE A 98 5.50 -4.54 -5.14
C PHE A 98 4.28 -4.56 -6.06
N TRP A 99 4.49 -5.12 -7.26
CA TRP A 99 3.44 -5.36 -8.22
C TRP A 99 3.43 -6.82 -8.65
N GLU A 100 2.25 -7.29 -9.05
CA GLU A 100 2.03 -8.63 -9.59
C GLU A 100 0.89 -8.60 -10.62
N LEU A 101 0.90 -9.56 -11.55
CA LEU A 101 -0.20 -9.80 -12.47
C LEU A 101 -1.14 -10.84 -11.87
N VAL A 102 -2.35 -10.43 -11.55
CA VAL A 102 -3.41 -11.30 -11.02
C VAL A 102 -4.53 -11.37 -12.05
N GLU A 103 -4.69 -12.54 -12.69
CA GLU A 103 -5.73 -12.78 -13.69
C GLU A 103 -5.75 -11.74 -14.83
N GLY A 104 -4.57 -11.26 -15.24
CA GLY A 104 -4.43 -10.24 -16.29
C GLY A 104 -4.57 -8.79 -15.81
N VAL A 105 -4.78 -8.55 -14.52
CA VAL A 105 -4.80 -7.22 -13.88
C VAL A 105 -3.48 -6.96 -13.18
N VAL A 106 -2.88 -5.80 -13.43
CA VAL A 106 -1.70 -5.35 -12.70
C VAL A 106 -2.15 -4.82 -11.34
N VAL A 107 -1.70 -5.48 -10.26
CA VAL A 107 -2.01 -5.10 -8.88
C VAL A 107 -0.73 -4.59 -8.23
N MET A 108 -0.74 -3.33 -7.79
CA MET A 108 0.37 -2.70 -7.08
C MET A 108 -0.03 -2.44 -5.63
N ARG A 109 0.85 -2.74 -4.68
CA ARG A 109 0.66 -2.44 -3.25
C ARG A 109 1.84 -1.62 -2.76
N ASN A 110 1.56 -0.37 -2.43
CA ASN A 110 2.57 0.66 -2.22
C ASN A 110 2.43 1.33 -0.86
N VAL A 111 3.55 1.53 -0.17
CA VAL A 111 3.60 2.49 0.93
C VAL A 111 3.91 3.86 0.33
N VAL A 112 3.09 4.86 0.65
CA VAL A 112 3.19 6.21 0.13
C VAL A 112 3.51 7.16 1.27
N ASN A 113 4.57 7.95 1.12
CA ASN A 113 4.90 9.04 2.01
C ASN A 113 4.56 10.37 1.33
N ILE A 114 3.77 11.21 2.00
CA ILE A 114 3.23 12.46 1.45
C ILE A 114 3.79 13.65 2.24
N THR A 115 4.11 14.75 1.54
CA THR A 115 4.72 15.95 2.14
C THR A 115 3.91 16.64 3.23
N ASN A 116 2.62 16.32 3.37
CA ASN A 116 1.76 16.80 4.45
C ASN A 116 1.88 15.95 5.74
N GLY A 117 2.81 15.00 5.79
CA GLY A 117 3.06 14.13 6.93
C GLY A 117 2.19 12.86 6.97
N GLN A 118 1.32 12.65 5.98
CA GLN A 118 0.53 11.42 5.88
C GLN A 118 1.32 10.26 5.27
N MET A 119 1.06 9.05 5.76
CA MET A 119 1.49 7.81 5.13
C MET A 119 0.28 6.94 4.80
N ASN A 120 0.29 6.37 3.59
CA ASN A 120 -0.78 5.50 3.12
C ASN A 120 -0.24 4.14 2.69
N LEU A 121 -1.11 3.14 2.73
CA LEU A 121 -1.03 1.97 1.88
C LEU A 121 -1.96 2.20 0.69
N ASP A 122 -1.39 2.34 -0.50
CA ASP A 122 -2.16 2.43 -1.73
C ASP A 122 -2.18 1.06 -2.43
N VAL A 123 -3.38 0.54 -2.66
CA VAL A 123 -3.62 -0.62 -3.53
C VAL A 123 -4.12 -0.10 -4.86
N ILE A 124 -3.31 -0.22 -5.91
CA ILE A 124 -3.66 0.18 -7.27
C ILE A 124 -3.96 -1.04 -8.12
N LYS A 125 -5.06 -1.00 -8.86
CA LYS A 125 -5.42 -2.02 -9.86
C LYS A 125 -5.50 -1.37 -11.23
N PHE A 126 -4.73 -1.90 -12.18
CA PHE A 126 -4.74 -1.46 -13.56
C PHE A 126 -5.10 -2.63 -14.47
N ASN A 127 -6.23 -2.53 -15.17
CA ASN A 127 -6.59 -3.45 -16.23
C ASN A 127 -6.03 -2.91 -17.57
N PRO A 128 -5.00 -3.53 -18.15
CA PRO A 128 -4.38 -3.05 -19.37
C PRO A 128 -5.29 -3.18 -20.61
N LEU A 129 -6.27 -4.09 -20.58
CA LEU A 129 -7.20 -4.31 -21.69
C LEU A 129 -8.23 -3.17 -21.81
N THR A 130 -8.81 -2.75 -20.68
CA THR A 130 -9.82 -1.68 -20.63
C THR A 130 -9.23 -0.30 -20.38
N ARG A 131 -7.97 -0.26 -19.92
CA ARG A 131 -7.26 0.91 -19.41
C ARG A 131 -7.82 1.49 -18.10
N ASP A 132 -8.66 0.73 -17.39
CA ASP A 132 -9.19 1.15 -16.10
C ASP A 132 -8.09 1.07 -15.04
N LEU A 133 -7.77 2.21 -14.43
CA LEU A 133 -6.88 2.28 -13.27
C LEU A 133 -7.66 2.82 -12.06
N MET A 134 -7.56 2.11 -10.94
CA MET A 134 -8.22 2.45 -9.68
C MET A 134 -7.22 2.51 -8.54
N VAL A 135 -7.25 3.58 -7.75
CA VAL A 135 -6.43 3.75 -6.55
C VAL A 135 -7.31 3.62 -5.31
N GLN A 136 -6.95 2.69 -4.42
CA GLN A 136 -7.58 2.52 -3.11
C GLN A 136 -6.54 2.91 -2.05
N ALA A 137 -6.77 4.02 -1.35
CA ALA A 137 -5.83 4.55 -0.35
C ALA A 137 -6.31 4.23 1.07
N TYR A 138 -5.43 3.62 1.87
CA TYR A 138 -5.68 3.29 3.27
C TYR A 138 -4.69 4.03 4.17
N ILE A 139 -5.14 4.57 5.30
CA ILE A 139 -4.25 5.31 6.20
C ILE A 139 -3.33 4.35 6.98
N LEU A 140 -2.03 4.65 7.00
CA LEU A 140 -1.05 4.02 7.89
C LEU A 140 -0.70 5.06 8.95
N LYS A 141 -1.04 4.79 10.21
CA LYS A 141 -0.86 5.74 11.33
C LYS A 141 0.60 6.13 11.55
#